data_AF-A0A925DKP9-F1
#
_entry.id   AF-A0A925DKP9-F1
#
_cell.length_a   1.000
_cell.length_b   1.000
_cell.length_c   1.000
_cell.angle_alpha   90.00
_cell.angle_beta   90.00
_cell.angle_gamma   90.00
#
_symmetry.space_group_name_H-M   'P 1'
#
loop_
_entity.id
_entity.type
_entity.pdbx_description
1 polymer ?
#
loop_
_entity_poly.entity_id
_entity_poly.type
_entity_poly.pdbx_seq_one_letter_code
_entity_poly.pdbx_strand_id
1 'polypeptide(L)' 'MKRLVILGSGESGVGAAILAQQKGFDVFVSDRGEIKEEYKKVLLE' A
#
# COMPACT_ATOMS: atom_id res chain seq x y z
N MET A 1 -11.01 3.91 -13.39
CA MET A 1 -10.42 3.79 -12.04
C MET A 1 -9.09 4.53 -12.05
N LYS A 2 -8.80 5.38 -11.05
CA LYS A 2 -7.51 6.08 -10.98
C LYS A 2 -6.49 5.18 -10.29
N ARG A 3 -5.29 5.04 -10.86
CA ARG A 3 -4.19 4.26 -10.26
C ARG A 3 -3.31 5.14 -9.39
N LEU A 4 -2.96 4.66 -8.21
CA LEU A 4 -2.02 5.28 -7.28
C LEU A 4 -0.82 4.35 -7.06
N VAL A 5 0.38 4.87 -7.29
CA VAL A 5 1.64 4.16 -7.08
C VAL A 5 2.30 4.72 -5.83
N ILE A 6 2.60 3.84 -4.88
CA ILE A 6 3.23 4.17 -3.60
C ILE A 6 4.59 3.46 -3.58
N LEU A 7 5.66 4.27 -3.47
CA LEU A 7 7.04 3.79 -3.37
C LEU A 7 7.50 3.97 -1.92
N GLY A 8 7.53 2.87 -1.19
CA GLY A 8 7.78 2.79 0.25
C GLY A 8 6.65 2.05 0.95
N SER A 9 6.98 0.99 1.70
CA SER A 9 6.05 0.17 2.46
C SER A 9 6.23 0.32 3.98
N GLY A 10 6.75 1.46 4.43
CA GLY A 10 6.71 1.83 5.84
C GLY A 10 5.29 2.18 6.31
N GLU A 11 5.14 2.58 7.57
CA GLU A 11 3.84 2.94 8.18
C GLU A 11 3.06 3.95 7.34
N SER A 12 3.75 5.00 6.85
CA SER A 12 3.15 6.04 6.02
C SER A 12 2.67 5.53 4.66
N GLY A 13 3.44 4.65 4.02
CA GLY A 13 3.09 4.06 2.72
C GLY A 13 1.91 3.10 2.82
N VAL A 14 1.87 2.29 3.87
CA VAL A 14 0.77 1.35 4.14
C VAL A 14 -0.52 2.11 4.48
N GLY A 15 -0.44 3.12 5.34
CA GLY A 15 -1.60 3.98 5.65
C GLY A 15 -2.16 4.68 4.41
N ALA A 16 -1.29 5.18 3.52
CA ALA A 16 -1.70 5.77 2.25
C ALA A 16 -2.38 4.75 1.32
N ALA A 17 -1.88 3.52 1.27
CA ALA A 17 -2.43 2.44 0.45
C ALA A 17 -3.85 2.06 0.89
N ILE A 18 -4.06 1.90 2.20
CA ILE A 18 -5.37 1.58 2.79
C ILE A 18 -6.38 2.69 2.49
N LEU A 19 -5.99 3.95 2.74
CA LEU A 19 -6.87 5.10 2.47
C LEU A 19 -7.23 5.23 0.99
N ALA A 20 -6.27 4.96 0.09
CA ALA A 20 -6.50 5.01 -1.35
C ALA A 20 -7.44 3.88 -1.81
N GLN A 21 -7.28 2.66 -1.29
CA GLN A 21 -8.18 1.54 -1.59
C GLN A 21 -9.61 1.86 -1.13
N GLN A 22 -9.78 2.40 0.09
CA GLN A 22 -11.09 2.86 0.59
C GLN A 22 -11.72 3.96 -0.26
N LYS A 23 -10.91 4.79 -0.92
CA LYS A 23 -11.36 5.84 -1.84
C LYS A 23 -11.60 5.33 -3.27
N GLY A 24 -11.47 4.03 -3.53
CA GLY A 24 -11.73 3.42 -4.84
C GLY A 24 -10.60 3.59 -5.86
N PHE A 25 -9.36 3.78 -5.39
CA PHE A 25 -8.19 3.79 -6.26
C PHE A 25 -7.68 2.37 -6.52
N ASP A 26 -7.08 2.18 -7.69
CA ASP A 26 -6.25 1.01 -7.99
C ASP A 26 -4.86 1.25 -7.39
N VAL A 27 -4.45 0.48 -6.38
CA VAL A 27 -3.26 0.76 -5.57
C VAL A 27 -2.15 -0.22 -5.89
N PHE A 28 -0.95 0.31 -6.10
CA PHE A 28 0.28 -0.48 -6.24
C PHE A 28 1.33 0.03 -5.25
N VAL A 29 1.84 -0.86 -4.40
CA VAL A 29 2.88 -0.57 -3.40
C VAL A 29 4.16 -1.31 -3.76
N SER A 30 5.29 -0.61 -3.76
CA SER A 30 6.62 -1.21 -3.94
C SER A 30 7.58 -0.66 -2.88
N ASP A 31 8.44 -1.50 -2.35
CA ASP A 31 9.55 -1.07 -1.49
C ASP A 31 10.89 -1.55 -2.09
N ARG A 32 12.00 -0.93 -1.68
CA ARG A 32 13.34 -1.38 -2.07
C ARG A 32 13.72 -2.68 -1.36
N GLY A 33 13.22 -2.88 -0.14
CA GLY A 33 13.44 -4.07 0.67
C GLY A 33 12.23 -5.00 0.68
N GLU A 34 12.30 -6.00 1.56
CA GLU A 34 11.15 -6.84 1.84
C GLU A 34 10.08 -6.05 2.60
N ILE A 35 8.85 -6.08 2.09
CA ILE A 35 7.70 -5.56 2.82
C ILE A 35 7.48 -6.46 4.03
N LYS A 36 7.47 -5.87 5.23
CA LYS A 36 7.23 -6.61 6.47
C LYS A 36 5.91 -7.38 6.41
N GLU A 37 5.89 -8.57 6.98
CA GLU A 37 4.73 -9.47 6.93
C GLU A 37 3.48 -8.86 7.56
N GLU A 38 3.65 -8.07 8.63
CA GLU A 38 2.57 -7.30 9.27
C GLU A 38 1.84 -6.38 8.27
N TYR A 39 2.59 -5.73 7.38
CA TYR A 39 2.03 -4.80 6.40
C TYR A 39 1.44 -5.54 5.20
N LYS A 40 2.04 -6.65 4.77
CA LYS A 40 1.47 -7.50 3.72
C LYS A 40 0.11 -8.03 4.14
N LYS A 41 -0.04 -8.49 5.38
CA LYS A 41 -1.32 -9.00 5.87
C LYS A 41 -2.41 -7.94 5.77
N VAL A 42 -2.12 -6.70 6.20
CA VAL A 42 -3.09 -5.59 6.12
C VAL A 42 -3.40 -5.16 4.69
N LEU A 43 -2.44 -5.27 3.76
CA LEU A 43 -2.63 -4.90 2.35
C LEU A 43 -3.33 -5.99 1.52
N LEU A 44 -3.32 -7.25 1.97
CA LEU A 44 -3.81 -8.42 1.24
C LEU A 44 -5.05 -9.09 1.86
N GLU A 45 -5.42 -8.73 3.10
CA GLU A 45 -6.76 -9.01 3.67
C GLU A 45 -7.84 -8.13 3.01
#